data_AF-A0AAP2CSN2-F1
#
_entry.id   AF-A0AAP2CSN2-F1
#
_cell.length_a   1.000
_cell.length_b   1.000
_cell.length_c   1.000
_cell.angle_alpha   90.00
_cell.angle_beta   90.00
_cell.angle_gamma   90.00
#
_symmetry.space_group_name_H-M   'P 1'
#
loop_
_entity.id
_entity.type
_entity.pdbx_description
1 polymer ?
#
loop_
_entity_poly.entity_id
_entity_poly.type
_entity_poly.pdbx_seq_one_letter_code
_entity_poly.pdbx_strand_id
1 'polypeptide(L)'
;MRSIIFTSLLAGAVALPGGAQQFEGECFARDYSAAHLEANAMQTVAALSIRFTPADGGGFDGMAWVSAVMADTPETVRQGVAGQRIDQITLCEPLDRAWNGGPRDAWIKAGVMTCFAECDAGMFQITRSAPDSITIKTNGLVLGEDDGCGGTSMLADVGDSPTGYVTTSYRLDAAPLAACPEF
;
A
#
# COMPACT_ATOMS: atom_id res chain seq x y z
N MET A 1 -27.21 51.95 -29.07
CA MET A 1 -25.96 51.23 -28.74
C MET A 1 -26.11 50.71 -27.33
N ARG A 2 -26.32 49.40 -27.14
CA ARG A 2 -26.47 48.77 -25.81
C ARG A 2 -25.27 47.85 -25.61
N SER A 3 -24.31 48.28 -24.79
CA SER A 3 -23.18 47.47 -24.35
C SER A 3 -23.66 46.48 -23.28
N ILE A 4 -23.51 45.18 -23.55
CA ILE A 4 -23.65 44.11 -22.58
C ILE A 4 -22.23 43.73 -22.15
N ILE A 5 -21.89 44.03 -20.89
CA ILE A 5 -20.60 43.70 -20.28
C ILE A 5 -20.67 42.22 -19.88
N PHE A 6 -19.81 41.39 -20.48
CA PHE A 6 -19.59 40.01 -20.07
C PHE A 6 -18.68 40.00 -18.84
N THR A 7 -19.25 39.72 -17.67
CA THR A 7 -18.47 39.47 -16.45
C THR A 7 -18.12 37.99 -16.39
N SER A 8 -16.91 37.65 -16.81
CA SER A 8 -16.35 36.29 -16.66
C SER A 8 -15.95 36.06 -15.20
N LEU A 9 -16.66 35.18 -14.50
CA LEU A 9 -16.19 34.60 -13.24
C LEU A 9 -15.03 33.64 -13.53
N LEU A 10 -13.81 34.00 -13.14
CA LEU A 10 -12.74 33.04 -12.94
C LEU A 10 -13.04 32.23 -11.67
N ALA A 11 -13.47 30.98 -11.85
CA ALA A 11 -13.48 30.00 -10.77
C ALA A 11 -12.02 29.64 -10.44
N GLY A 12 -11.49 30.19 -9.36
CA GLY A 12 -10.19 29.82 -8.82
C GLY A 12 -10.23 28.37 -8.32
N ALA A 13 -9.41 27.50 -8.91
CA ALA A 13 -9.15 26.18 -8.37
C ALA A 13 -8.44 26.33 -7.02
N VAL A 14 -9.14 26.05 -5.94
CA VAL A 14 -8.54 25.91 -4.61
C VAL A 14 -7.73 24.62 -4.64
N ALA A 15 -6.42 24.73 -4.76
CA ALA A 15 -5.53 23.61 -4.51
C ALA A 15 -5.66 23.26 -3.02
N LEU A 16 -6.34 22.15 -2.72
CA LEU A 16 -6.35 21.61 -1.37
C LEU A 16 -4.91 21.26 -0.99
N PRO A 17 -4.43 21.64 0.21
CA PRO A 17 -3.15 21.18 0.69
C PRO A 17 -3.16 19.65 0.69
N GLY A 18 -2.18 19.05 0.02
CA GLY A 18 -1.92 17.62 0.15
C GLY A 18 -1.56 17.36 1.61
N GLY A 19 -2.53 16.90 2.40
CA GLY A 19 -2.29 16.49 3.77
C GLY A 19 -1.24 15.39 3.73
N ALA A 20 -0.11 15.63 4.40
CA ALA A 20 0.83 14.56 4.71
C ALA A 20 0.06 13.47 5.46
N GLN A 21 0.35 12.20 5.17
CA GLN A 21 -0.24 11.10 5.91
C GLN A 21 0.07 11.30 7.39
N GLN A 22 -0.98 11.47 8.19
CA GLN A 22 -0.84 11.45 9.64
C GLN A 22 -0.71 9.97 10.03
N PHE A 23 0.16 9.68 10.99
CA PHE A 23 0.33 8.35 11.57
C PHE A 23 -0.27 8.40 12.96
N GLU A 24 -1.56 8.71 13.06
CA GLU A 24 -2.27 8.97 14.31
C GLU A 24 -3.19 7.80 14.72
N GLY A 25 -3.10 6.66 14.04
CA GLY A 25 -3.92 5.48 14.30
C GLY A 25 -4.84 5.09 13.16
N GLU A 26 -4.71 5.67 11.97
CA GLU A 26 -5.60 5.44 10.84
C GLU A 26 -5.60 3.98 10.40
N CYS A 27 -6.80 3.48 10.07
CA CYS A 27 -7.01 2.14 9.55
C CYS A 27 -7.64 2.22 8.16
N PHE A 28 -7.04 1.50 7.21
CA PHE A 28 -7.55 1.36 5.86
C PHE A 28 -7.66 -0.12 5.51
N ALA A 29 -8.77 -0.52 4.90
CA ALA A 29 -9.00 -1.91 4.55
C ALA A 29 -9.63 -2.05 3.16
N ARG A 30 -9.45 -3.24 2.58
CA ARG A 30 -10.07 -3.65 1.33
C ARG A 30 -10.34 -5.14 1.37
N ASP A 31 -11.60 -5.53 1.21
CA ASP A 31 -12.01 -6.89 0.91
C ASP A 31 -12.35 -7.02 -0.58
N TYR A 32 -11.80 -8.03 -1.25
CA TYR A 32 -12.10 -8.33 -2.64
C TYR A 32 -13.19 -9.40 -2.72
N SER A 33 -14.21 -9.15 -3.53
CA SER A 33 -15.29 -10.12 -3.73
C SER A 33 -14.80 -11.34 -4.50
N ALA A 34 -15.48 -12.48 -4.36
CA ALA A 34 -15.19 -13.67 -5.15
C ALA A 34 -15.20 -13.37 -6.66
N ALA A 35 -16.19 -12.62 -7.16
CA ALA A 35 -16.26 -12.22 -8.55
C ALA A 35 -15.05 -11.37 -9.01
N HIS A 36 -14.50 -10.51 -8.12
CA HIS A 36 -13.28 -9.78 -8.41
C HIS A 36 -12.08 -10.72 -8.50
N LEU A 37 -11.92 -11.64 -7.54
CA LEU A 37 -10.80 -12.59 -7.52
C LEU A 37 -10.83 -13.55 -8.71
N GLU A 38 -12.01 -14.02 -9.11
CA GLU A 38 -12.20 -14.81 -10.33
C GLU A 38 -11.77 -14.05 -11.60
N ALA A 39 -12.10 -12.75 -11.67
CA ALA A 39 -11.71 -11.89 -12.79
C ALA A 39 -10.22 -11.51 -12.78
N ASN A 40 -9.52 -11.69 -11.66
CA ASN A 40 -8.13 -11.29 -11.45
C ASN A 40 -7.32 -12.48 -10.91
N ALA A 41 -7.25 -13.57 -11.67
CA ALA A 41 -6.65 -14.84 -11.23
C ALA A 41 -5.16 -14.77 -10.81
N MET A 42 -4.46 -13.68 -11.13
CA MET A 42 -3.07 -13.44 -10.74
C MET A 42 -2.94 -12.70 -9.40
N GLN A 43 -4.06 -12.21 -8.84
CA GLN A 43 -4.09 -11.51 -7.57
C GLN A 43 -3.95 -12.50 -6.41
N THR A 44 -2.93 -12.29 -5.58
CA THR A 44 -2.61 -13.18 -4.47
C THR A 44 -3.33 -12.82 -3.18
N VAL A 45 -3.96 -11.63 -3.10
CA VAL A 45 -4.57 -11.08 -1.88
C VAL A 45 -6.09 -11.05 -1.99
N ALA A 46 -6.80 -11.67 -1.05
CA ALA A 46 -8.26 -11.62 -0.94
C ALA A 46 -8.76 -10.47 -0.05
N ALA A 47 -7.98 -10.09 0.96
CA ALA A 47 -8.24 -8.92 1.78
C ALA A 47 -6.93 -8.28 2.23
N LEU A 48 -6.90 -6.96 2.37
CA LEU A 48 -5.75 -6.20 2.83
C LEU A 48 -6.21 -5.14 3.83
N SER A 49 -5.55 -5.06 4.98
CA SER A 49 -5.72 -3.99 5.96
C SER A 49 -4.38 -3.42 6.38
N ILE A 50 -4.34 -2.10 6.58
CA ILE A 50 -3.16 -1.37 7.02
C ILE A 50 -3.56 -0.44 8.15
N ARG A 51 -2.87 -0.56 9.29
CA ARG A 51 -2.98 0.39 10.40
C ARG A 51 -1.70 1.19 10.52
N PHE A 52 -1.82 2.50 10.57
CA PHE A 52 -0.71 3.41 10.79
C PHE A 52 -0.63 3.79 12.26
N THR A 53 0.58 3.81 12.81
CA THR A 53 0.85 4.26 14.18
C THR A 53 2.06 5.18 14.23
N PRO A 54 2.17 6.07 15.21
CA PRO A 54 3.40 6.83 15.42
C PRO A 54 4.58 5.88 15.61
N ALA A 55 5.78 6.27 15.17
CA ALA A 55 7.00 5.58 15.53
C ALA A 55 7.43 6.01 16.94
N ASP A 56 7.67 5.06 17.83
CA ASP A 56 8.18 5.33 19.18
C ASP A 56 9.70 5.55 19.15
N GLY A 57 10.12 6.73 18.68
CA GLY A 57 11.53 7.06 18.48
C GLY A 57 12.15 6.37 17.26
N GLY A 58 13.42 6.67 16.95
CA GLY A 58 14.17 5.98 15.88
C GLY A 58 14.30 6.70 14.54
N GLY A 59 13.73 7.91 14.39
CA GLY A 59 13.95 8.74 13.20
C GLY A 59 13.03 8.49 12.01
N PHE A 60 12.05 7.58 12.16
CA PHE A 60 10.98 7.35 11.19
C PHE A 60 9.75 8.21 11.50
N ASP A 61 8.96 8.50 10.47
CA ASP A 61 7.72 9.29 10.60
C ASP A 61 6.57 8.46 11.18
N GLY A 62 6.61 7.13 11.02
CA GLY A 62 5.59 6.22 11.55
C GLY A 62 5.90 4.75 11.31
N MET A 63 4.97 3.90 11.73
CA MET A 63 4.94 2.48 11.43
C MET A 63 3.64 2.12 10.73
N ALA A 64 3.65 1.04 9.94
CA ALA A 64 2.43 0.45 9.42
C ALA A 64 2.37 -1.05 9.68
N TRP A 65 1.26 -1.48 10.29
CA TRP A 65 0.89 -2.87 10.49
C TRP A 65 0.09 -3.31 9.27
N VAL A 66 0.69 -4.18 8.45
CA VAL A 66 0.10 -4.70 7.21
C VAL A 66 -0.40 -6.11 7.48
N SER A 67 -1.68 -6.35 7.20
CA SER A 67 -2.29 -7.68 7.30
C SER A 67 -2.99 -8.02 6.00
N ALA A 68 -2.69 -9.19 5.43
CA ALA A 68 -3.31 -9.68 4.22
C ALA A 68 -3.93 -11.06 4.44
N VAL A 69 -5.15 -11.27 3.95
CA VAL A 69 -5.70 -12.62 3.75
C VAL A 69 -5.35 -13.04 2.33
N MET A 70 -4.65 -14.16 2.19
CA MET A 70 -4.22 -14.65 0.88
C MET A 70 -5.38 -15.26 0.12
N ALA A 71 -5.54 -14.90 -1.15
CA ALA A 71 -6.49 -15.51 -2.06
C ALA A 71 -6.15 -16.97 -2.32
N ASP A 72 -7.14 -17.78 -2.70
CA ASP A 72 -6.94 -19.18 -3.09
C ASP A 72 -6.52 -19.25 -4.56
N THR A 73 -5.22 -19.18 -4.81
CA THR A 73 -4.61 -19.20 -6.15
C THR A 73 -3.53 -20.29 -6.22
N PRO A 74 -3.14 -20.75 -7.42
CA PRO A 74 -2.05 -21.73 -7.53
C PRO A 74 -0.76 -21.28 -6.84
N GLU A 75 -0.44 -19.98 -6.85
CA GLU A 75 0.76 -19.45 -6.20
C GLU A 75 0.68 -19.54 -4.67
N THR A 76 -0.43 -19.10 -4.09
CA THR A 76 -0.61 -19.13 -2.62
C THR A 76 -0.81 -20.55 -2.09
N VAL A 77 -1.38 -21.47 -2.89
CA VAL A 77 -1.41 -22.91 -2.58
C VAL A 77 -0.01 -23.50 -2.61
N ARG A 78 0.81 -23.17 -3.62
CA ARG A 78 2.20 -23.62 -3.72
C ARG A 78 3.05 -23.14 -2.53
N GLN A 79 2.80 -21.94 -2.05
CA GLN A 79 3.43 -21.36 -0.86
C GLN A 79 2.87 -21.94 0.45
N GLY A 80 1.74 -22.65 0.43
CA GLY A 80 1.11 -23.25 1.61
C GLY A 80 0.34 -22.24 2.47
N VAL A 81 -0.05 -21.10 1.91
CA VAL A 81 -0.64 -19.96 2.64
C VAL A 81 -2.04 -19.54 2.16
N ALA A 82 -2.62 -20.25 1.19
CA ALA A 82 -3.97 -19.96 0.68
C ALA A 82 -5.01 -19.85 1.82
N GLY A 83 -5.76 -18.75 1.84
CA GLY A 83 -6.78 -18.44 2.86
C GLY A 83 -6.22 -18.02 4.23
N GLN A 84 -4.90 -18.01 4.44
CA GLN A 84 -4.30 -17.60 5.70
C GLN A 84 -4.21 -16.07 5.79
N ARG A 85 -4.31 -15.56 7.01
CA ARG A 85 -3.93 -14.19 7.33
C ARG A 85 -2.43 -14.17 7.60
N ILE A 86 -1.73 -13.27 6.95
CA ILE A 86 -0.29 -13.05 7.11
C ILE A 86 -0.04 -11.57 7.33
N ASP A 87 0.91 -11.31 8.21
CA ASP A 87 1.13 -10.04 8.86
C ASP A 87 2.58 -9.57 8.67
N GLN A 88 2.79 -8.25 8.65
CA GLN A 88 4.11 -7.62 8.54
C GLN A 88 4.09 -6.23 9.20
N ILE A 89 5.18 -5.89 9.89
CA ILE A 89 5.40 -4.53 10.41
C ILE A 89 6.35 -3.82 9.45
N THR A 90 6.07 -2.54 9.18
CA THR A 90 6.91 -1.71 8.33
C THR A 90 7.22 -0.38 9.00
N LEU A 91 8.41 0.15 8.71
CA LEU A 91 8.86 1.47 9.12
C LEU A 91 8.62 2.44 7.97
N CYS A 92 8.05 3.61 8.26
CA CYS A 92 7.58 4.54 7.26
C CYS A 92 8.33 5.87 7.33
N GLU A 93 8.86 6.30 6.18
CA GLU A 93 9.45 7.62 5.99
C GLU A 93 9.36 8.07 4.52
N PRO A 94 9.39 9.38 4.23
CA PRO A 94 9.56 9.85 2.86
C PRO A 94 11.00 9.60 2.40
N LEU A 95 11.17 8.85 1.30
CA LEU A 95 12.49 8.67 0.72
C LEU A 95 13.01 9.99 0.13
N ASP A 96 14.19 10.43 0.57
CA ASP A 96 14.84 11.68 0.14
C ASP A 96 15.17 11.70 -1.37
N ARG A 97 15.36 10.53 -1.97
CA ARG A 97 15.63 10.31 -3.38
C ARG A 97 14.88 9.10 -3.90
N ALA A 98 14.67 9.06 -5.20
CA ALA A 98 14.21 7.85 -5.85
C ALA A 98 15.28 6.76 -5.65
N TRP A 99 14.83 5.56 -5.29
CA TRP A 99 15.73 4.43 -5.14
C TRP A 99 16.31 4.05 -6.51
N ASN A 100 17.63 4.15 -6.67
CA ASN A 100 18.31 3.87 -7.95
C ASN A 100 18.66 2.38 -8.13
N GLY A 101 17.90 1.46 -7.50
CA GLY A 101 18.18 0.02 -7.46
C GLY A 101 17.97 -0.74 -8.78
N GLY A 102 17.57 -0.04 -9.85
CA GLY A 102 17.49 -0.58 -11.21
C GLY A 102 16.07 -0.55 -11.79
N PRO A 103 15.82 -1.21 -12.93
CA PRO A 103 14.52 -1.14 -13.63
C PRO A 103 13.35 -1.69 -12.80
N ARG A 104 13.62 -2.52 -11.79
CA ARG A 104 12.60 -3.04 -10.86
C ARG A 104 12.01 -1.96 -9.94
N ASP A 105 12.75 -0.88 -9.74
CA ASP A 105 12.45 0.15 -8.74
C ASP A 105 12.02 1.48 -9.38
N ALA A 106 11.82 1.50 -10.70
CA ALA A 106 11.40 2.67 -11.46
C ALA A 106 10.02 3.23 -11.02
N TRP A 107 9.26 2.48 -10.22
CA TRP A 107 7.99 2.91 -9.65
C TRP A 107 8.14 3.74 -8.37
N ILE A 108 9.31 3.70 -7.72
CA ILE A 108 9.63 4.41 -6.48
C ILE A 108 9.90 5.88 -6.80
N LYS A 109 9.22 6.78 -6.08
CA LYS A 109 9.33 8.22 -6.25
C LYS A 109 9.94 8.88 -5.01
N ALA A 110 10.84 9.83 -5.23
CA ALA A 110 11.37 10.69 -4.18
C ALA A 110 10.24 11.51 -3.51
N GLY A 111 10.39 11.77 -2.21
CA GLY A 111 9.46 12.55 -1.41
C GLY A 111 8.10 11.89 -1.15
N VAL A 112 7.91 10.64 -1.60
CA VAL A 112 6.69 9.87 -1.36
C VAL A 112 6.89 9.01 -0.12
N MET A 113 5.89 9.03 0.77
CA MET A 113 5.88 8.20 1.97
C MET A 113 6.03 6.73 1.58
N THR A 114 7.10 6.12 2.08
CA THR A 114 7.49 4.75 1.77
C THR A 114 7.59 3.97 3.06
N CYS A 115 6.89 2.85 3.13
CA CYS A 115 6.94 1.95 4.26
C CYS A 115 7.69 0.68 3.83
N PHE A 116 8.78 0.37 4.50
CA PHE A 116 9.62 -0.78 4.20
C PHE A 116 9.66 -1.74 5.38
N ALA A 117 9.72 -3.03 5.07
CA ALA A 117 10.02 -4.03 6.07
C ALA A 117 11.52 -4.09 6.29
N GLU A 118 11.93 -4.50 7.49
CA GLU A 118 13.35 -4.71 7.79
C GLU A 118 13.93 -5.88 6.97
N CYS A 119 15.25 -6.02 6.97
CA CYS A 119 15.95 -7.12 6.29
C CYS A 119 15.69 -7.24 4.77
N ASP A 120 15.56 -6.11 4.09
CA ASP A 120 15.33 -6.05 2.63
C ASP A 120 14.06 -6.81 2.19
N ALA A 121 13.08 -7.00 3.09
CA ALA A 121 11.81 -7.67 2.85
C ALA A 121 10.84 -6.85 1.97
N GLY A 122 11.34 -5.86 1.23
CA GLY A 122 10.57 -5.05 0.31
C GLY A 122 9.83 -3.88 0.97
N MET A 123 8.95 -3.26 0.20
CA MET A 123 8.33 -1.98 0.59
C MET A 123 7.07 -1.66 -0.21
N PHE A 124 6.31 -0.69 0.25
CA PHE A 124 5.26 -0.03 -0.52
C PHE A 124 5.35 1.49 -0.41
N GLN A 125 4.85 2.20 -1.42
CA GLN A 125 4.67 3.66 -1.39
C GLN A 125 3.20 4.03 -1.29
N ILE A 126 2.87 5.01 -0.45
CA ILE A 126 1.56 5.63 -0.40
C ILE A 126 1.47 6.69 -1.51
N THR A 127 0.98 6.28 -2.67
CA THR A 127 0.97 7.12 -3.90
C THR A 127 -0.19 8.10 -3.98
N ARG A 128 -1.25 7.87 -3.20
CA ARG A 128 -2.37 8.79 -2.97
C ARG A 128 -2.85 8.63 -1.54
N SER A 129 -3.14 9.75 -0.88
CA SER A 129 -3.79 9.79 0.43
C SER A 129 -4.91 10.82 0.40
N ALA A 130 -6.05 10.42 0.94
CA ALA A 130 -7.25 11.22 1.16
C ALA A 130 -7.89 10.78 2.49
N PRO A 131 -8.77 11.60 3.10
CA PRO A 131 -9.37 11.26 4.39
C PRO A 131 -10.15 9.93 4.42
N ASP A 132 -10.66 9.49 3.27
CA ASP A 132 -11.51 8.30 3.14
C ASP A 132 -10.82 7.12 2.43
N SER A 133 -9.61 7.31 1.90
CA SER A 133 -8.93 6.28 1.13
C SER A 133 -7.45 6.54 0.91
N ILE A 134 -6.71 5.45 0.74
CA ILE A 134 -5.31 5.48 0.30
C ILE A 134 -5.13 4.62 -0.94
N THR A 135 -4.08 4.91 -1.71
CA THR A 135 -3.58 4.01 -2.74
C THR A 135 -2.13 3.71 -2.49
N ILE A 136 -1.83 2.46 -2.15
CA ILE A 136 -0.46 1.99 -2.04
C ILE A 136 -0.01 1.36 -3.36
N LYS A 137 1.30 1.39 -3.60
CA LYS A 137 1.94 0.74 -4.73
C LYS A 137 3.13 -0.06 -4.23
N THR A 138 3.31 -1.27 -4.74
CA THR A 138 4.43 -2.14 -4.37
C THR A 138 4.75 -3.08 -5.53
N ASN A 139 6.02 -3.47 -5.69
CA ASN A 139 6.44 -4.58 -6.55
C ASN A 139 6.79 -5.83 -5.73
N GLY A 140 6.57 -5.77 -4.42
CA GLY A 140 6.90 -6.78 -3.46
C GLY A 140 7.15 -6.19 -2.07
N LEU A 141 6.31 -6.58 -1.12
CA LEU A 141 6.57 -6.56 0.31
C LEU A 141 6.36 -8.00 0.80
N VAL A 142 7.38 -8.59 1.37
CA VAL A 142 7.32 -9.94 1.95
C VAL A 142 6.48 -9.89 3.22
N LEU A 143 5.51 -10.78 3.31
CA LEU A 143 4.61 -10.94 4.45
C LEU A 143 4.95 -12.20 5.24
N GLY A 144 4.75 -12.11 6.55
CA GLY A 144 5.01 -13.15 7.52
C GLY A 144 6.42 -12.97 8.07
N GLU A 145 6.55 -12.90 9.39
CA GLU A 145 7.84 -12.96 10.05
C GLU A 145 8.12 -14.42 10.43
N ASP A 146 9.28 -14.94 10.06
CA ASP A 146 9.90 -16.09 10.71
C ASP A 146 11.06 -15.65 11.62
N ASP A 147 11.64 -16.59 12.37
CA ASP A 147 12.65 -16.35 13.41
C ASP A 147 14.00 -15.75 12.92
N GLY A 148 14.09 -15.17 11.72
CA GLY A 148 15.37 -14.69 11.20
C GLY A 148 15.34 -13.86 9.92
N CYS A 149 14.25 -13.15 9.63
CA CYS A 149 14.06 -12.34 8.42
C CYS A 149 13.70 -13.09 7.13
N GLY A 150 12.83 -14.07 7.24
CA GLY A 150 12.09 -14.64 6.15
C GLY A 150 10.60 -14.30 6.24
N GLY A 151 9.93 -14.50 5.11
CA GLY A 151 8.49 -14.49 5.07
C GLY A 151 7.96 -15.45 4.02
N THR A 152 6.66 -15.66 4.05
CA THR A 152 6.01 -16.81 3.42
C THR A 152 5.26 -16.43 2.16
N SER A 153 4.95 -15.14 1.99
CA SER A 153 4.25 -14.65 0.81
C SER A 153 4.66 -13.24 0.42
N MET A 154 4.25 -12.81 -0.77
CA MET A 154 4.55 -11.50 -1.33
C MET A 154 3.26 -10.71 -1.53
N LEU A 155 3.22 -9.49 -1.01
CA LEU A 155 2.19 -8.50 -1.29
C LEU A 155 2.41 -7.90 -2.69
N ALA A 156 2.09 -8.66 -3.74
CA ALA A 156 2.08 -8.22 -5.13
C ALA A 156 1.34 -9.26 -5.97
N ASP A 157 0.80 -8.85 -7.11
CA ASP A 157 0.20 -9.78 -8.05
C ASP A 157 1.31 -10.55 -8.79
N VAL A 158 1.00 -11.79 -9.16
CA VAL A 158 1.88 -12.59 -10.00
C VAL A 158 1.86 -12.04 -11.42
N GLY A 159 2.99 -12.11 -12.12
CA GLY A 159 3.01 -11.78 -13.54
C GLY A 159 4.36 -12.02 -14.19
N ASP A 160 4.46 -11.63 -15.46
CA ASP A 160 5.68 -11.80 -16.25
C ASP A 160 6.72 -10.75 -15.85
N SER A 161 7.53 -11.09 -14.85
CA SER A 161 8.67 -10.32 -14.40
C SER A 161 9.81 -11.25 -13.97
N PRO A 162 11.04 -10.76 -13.86
CA PRO A 162 12.15 -11.55 -13.34
C PRO A 162 11.98 -12.10 -11.92
N THR A 163 11.06 -11.54 -11.12
CA THR A 163 10.72 -12.03 -9.77
C THR A 163 9.45 -12.90 -9.74
N GLY A 164 8.71 -12.97 -10.86
CA GLY A 164 7.37 -13.55 -10.90
C GLY A 164 6.27 -12.63 -10.35
N TYR A 165 6.61 -11.41 -9.91
CA TYR A 165 5.68 -10.43 -9.37
C TYR A 165 5.71 -9.12 -10.14
N VAL A 166 4.55 -8.52 -10.35
CA VAL A 166 4.42 -7.23 -11.04
C VAL A 166 4.13 -6.12 -10.03
N THR A 167 4.37 -4.88 -10.45
CA THR A 167 4.03 -3.74 -9.62
C THR A 167 2.51 -3.58 -9.51
N THR A 168 1.97 -3.83 -8.32
CA THR A 168 0.55 -3.79 -8.01
C THR A 168 0.20 -2.50 -7.28
N SER A 169 -1.00 -1.99 -7.54
CA SER A 169 -1.58 -0.86 -6.80
C SER A 169 -2.83 -1.32 -6.08
N TYR A 170 -2.87 -1.12 -4.76
CA TYR A 170 -4.02 -1.42 -3.92
C TYR A 170 -4.68 -0.11 -3.52
N ARG A 171 -5.98 0.01 -3.77
CA ARG A 171 -6.80 1.08 -3.19
C ARG A 171 -7.53 0.52 -1.98
N LEU A 172 -7.35 1.17 -0.83
CA LEU A 172 -7.99 0.83 0.42
C LEU A 172 -8.89 1.98 0.86
N ASP A 173 -10.00 1.64 1.48
CA ASP A 173 -10.96 2.59 2.03
C ASP A 173 -10.74 2.74 3.53
N ALA A 174 -10.99 3.91 4.09
CA ALA A 174 -10.92 4.14 5.53
C ALA A 174 -11.89 3.18 6.24
N ALA A 175 -11.43 2.56 7.32
CA ALA A 175 -12.16 1.51 8.01
C ALA A 175 -12.13 1.72 9.53
N PRO A 176 -13.13 1.18 10.27
CA PRO A 176 -13.07 1.16 11.73
C PRO A 176 -11.84 0.39 12.21
N LEU A 177 -11.24 0.79 13.34
CA LEU A 177 -10.05 0.14 13.91
C LEU A 177 -10.19 -1.38 14.09
N ALA A 178 -11.40 -1.89 14.32
CA ALA A 178 -11.65 -3.33 14.43
C ALA A 178 -11.32 -4.11 13.13
N ALA A 179 -11.25 -3.45 11.98
CA ALA A 179 -10.83 -4.03 10.71
C ALA A 179 -9.30 -4.10 10.56
N CYS A 180 -8.53 -3.42 11.40
CA CYS A 180 -7.06 -3.45 11.45
C CYS A 180 -6.57 -3.75 12.88
N PRO A 181 -6.82 -4.96 13.41
CA PRO A 181 -6.30 -5.33 14.73
C PRO A 181 -4.77 -5.26 14.75
N GLU A 182 -4.20 -4.72 15.83
CA GLU A 182 -2.79 -4.95 16.18
C GLU A 182 -2.63 -6.39 16.69
N PHE A 183 -1.44 -6.97 16.55
CA PHE A 183 -1.14 -8.33 17.01
C PHE A 183 -1.14 -8.44 18.54
#